data_AF-K1UKJ1-F1
#
_entry.id   AF-K1UKJ1-F1
#
_cell.length_a   1.000
_cell.length_b   1.000
_cell.length_c   1.000
_cell.angle_alpha   90.00
_cell.angle_beta   90.00
_cell.angle_gamma   90.00
#
_symmetry.space_group_name_H-M   'P 1'
#
loop_
_entity.id
_entity.type
_entity.pdbx_description
1 polymer ?
#
loop_
_entity_poly.entity_id
_entity_poly.type
_entity_poly.pdbx_seq_one_letter_code
_entity_poly.pdbx_strand_id
1 'polypeptide(L)'
;MSRKIYIIIAVVLTVVLSVSTFFIIRNHIDSAKQNEVYDNLAEIVEDEPPKENEGVTFSEDKDYLAEYLELYRQNEDMVGWIKVEDTNINYPVVQSVNEPNFT
;
A
#
# COMPACT_ATOMS: atom_id res chain seq x y z
N MET A 1 -6.23 33.88 39.38
CA MET A 1 -5.32 33.44 38.31
C MET A 1 -4.91 34.67 37.50
N SER A 2 -3.62 34.99 37.38
CA SER A 2 -3.17 36.27 36.80
C SER A 2 -3.30 36.25 35.27
N ARG A 3 -3.69 37.38 34.65
CA ARG A 3 -3.83 37.51 33.18
C ARG A 3 -2.61 37.03 32.40
N LYS A 4 -1.42 37.14 32.99
CA LYS A 4 -0.14 36.70 32.41
C LYS A 4 -0.08 35.17 32.20
N ILE A 5 -0.71 34.39 33.07
CA ILE A 5 -0.74 32.92 32.97
C ILE A 5 -1.58 32.48 31.76
N TYR A 6 -2.72 33.13 31.52
CA TYR A 6 -3.56 32.84 30.34
C TYR A 6 -2.86 33.18 29.02
N ILE A 7 -2.07 34.27 29.00
CA ILE A 7 -1.26 34.64 27.83
C ILE A 7 -0.20 33.56 27.55
N ILE A 8 0.48 33.06 28.58
CA ILE A 8 1.47 31.99 28.43
C ILE A 8 0.82 30.71 27.90
N ILE A 9 -0.33 30.31 28.45
CA ILE A 9 -1.06 29.12 28.00
C ILE A 9 -1.52 29.27 26.55
N ALA A 10 -2.03 30.44 26.18
CA ALA A 10 -2.45 30.72 24.80
C ALA A 10 -1.27 30.64 23.82
N VAL A 11 -0.11 31.17 24.18
CA VAL A 11 1.12 31.10 23.35
C VAL A 11 1.60 29.65 23.20
N VAL A 12 1.56 28.86 24.28
CA VAL A 12 1.95 27.45 24.20
C VAL A 12 0.99 26.67 23.29
N LEU A 13 -0.31 26.91 23.39
CA LEU A 13 -1.32 26.26 22.54
C LEU A 13 -1.15 26.65 21.06
N THR A 14 -0.87 27.91 20.74
CA THR A 14 -0.66 28.33 19.34
C THR A 14 0.60 27.72 18.74
N VAL A 15 1.67 27.57 19.52
CA VAL A 15 2.90 26.90 19.08
C VAL A 15 2.65 25.43 18.79
N VAL A 16 1.95 24.71 19.69
CA VAL A 16 1.61 23.30 19.50
C VAL A 16 0.74 23.09 18.26
N LEU A 17 -0.30 23.92 18.07
CA LEU A 17 -1.17 23.84 16.90
C LEU A 17 -0.44 24.14 15.59
N SER A 18 0.52 25.07 15.59
CA SER A 18 1.31 25.42 14.40
C SER A 18 2.20 24.25 13.96
N VAL A 19 2.86 23.57 14.92
CA VAL A 19 3.69 22.39 14.62
C VAL A 19 2.84 21.24 14.08
N SER A 20 1.67 21.00 14.69
CA SER A 20 0.73 19.98 14.21
C SER A 20 0.23 20.28 12.79
N THR A 21 -0.14 21.52 12.52
CA THR A 21 -0.63 21.94 11.20
C THR A 21 0.47 21.83 10.14
N PHE A 22 1.71 22.20 10.48
CA PHE A 22 2.86 22.06 9.60
C PHE A 22 3.14 20.61 9.19
N PHE A 23 3.02 19.67 10.14
CA PHE A 23 3.23 18.24 9.87
C PHE A 23 2.15 17.66 8.94
N ILE A 24 0.88 18.06 9.15
CA ILE A 24 -0.25 17.64 8.29
C ILE A 24 -0.07 18.14 6.86
N ILE A 25 0.34 19.41 6.68
CA ILE A 25 0.58 19.98 5.35
C ILE A 25 1.73 19.25 4.64
N ARG A 26 2.83 18.94 5.34
CA ARG A 26 3.92 18.16 4.74
C ARG A 26 3.48 16.75 4.33
N ASN A 27 2.76 16.07 5.21
CA ASN A 27 2.27 14.72 4.93
C ASN A 27 1.29 14.67 3.75
N HIS A 28 0.47 15.71 3.56
CA HIS A 28 -0.41 15.82 2.39
C HIS A 28 0.31 16.23 1.09
N ILE A 29 1.41 16.98 1.18
CA ILE A 29 2.21 17.38 0.02
C ILE A 29 3.12 16.23 -0.45
N ASP A 30 3.60 15.38 0.46
CA ASP A 30 4.33 14.16 0.09
C ASP A 30 3.46 13.17 -0.70
N SER A 31 2.12 13.23 -0.55
CA SER A 31 1.18 12.48 -1.39
C SER A 31 1.11 12.97 -2.84
N ALA A 32 1.55 14.20 -3.14
CA ALA A 32 1.64 14.70 -4.52
C ALA A 32 2.93 14.24 -5.23
N LYS A 33 3.93 13.74 -4.48
CA LYS A 33 5.16 13.19 -5.05
C LYS A 33 5.07 11.73 -5.48
N GLN A 34 3.96 11.04 -5.16
CA GLN A 34 3.74 9.69 -5.67
C GLN A 34 3.28 9.65 -7.13
N ASN A 35 2.74 10.72 -7.71
CA ASN A 35 2.28 10.68 -9.10
C ASN A 35 3.40 10.70 -10.15
N GLU A 36 4.58 11.26 -9.83
CA GLU A 36 5.68 11.34 -10.81
C GLU A 36 6.39 9.99 -11.03
N VAL A 37 6.31 9.08 -10.05
CA VAL A 37 6.87 7.72 -10.18
C VAL A 37 5.98 6.82 -11.06
N TYR A 38 4.68 7.11 -11.15
CA TYR A 38 3.73 6.36 -11.99
C TYR A 38 3.70 6.84 -13.45
N ASP A 39 3.91 8.13 -13.70
CA ASP A 39 3.92 8.65 -15.08
C ASP A 39 5.10 8.08 -15.91
N ASN A 40 6.22 7.76 -15.28
CA ASN A 40 7.36 7.12 -15.97
C ASN A 40 7.15 5.62 -16.26
N LEU A 41 6.13 4.97 -15.65
CA LEU A 41 5.85 3.56 -15.87
C LEU A 41 4.85 3.32 -17.01
N ALA A 42 3.99 4.30 -17.30
CA ALA A 42 2.97 4.19 -18.35
C ALA A 42 3.55 4.32 -19.78
N GLU A 43 4.66 5.03 -19.95
CA GLU A 43 5.26 5.27 -21.28
C GLU A 43 6.00 4.04 -21.84
N ILE A 44 6.33 3.04 -21.03
CA ILE A 44 7.08 1.85 -21.46
C ILE A 44 6.15 0.71 -21.95
N VAL A 45 4.83 0.82 -21.76
CA VAL A 45 3.86 -0.27 -22.04
C VAL A 45 3.23 -0.19 -23.42
N GLU A 46 3.35 0.92 -24.17
CA GLU A 46 2.66 1.08 -25.46
C GLU A 46 3.33 0.39 -26.68
N ASP A 47 4.54 -0.19 -26.56
CA ASP A 47 5.32 -0.62 -27.72
C ASP A 47 5.73 -2.10 -27.79
N GLU A 48 5.08 -3.04 -27.07
CA GLU A 48 5.28 -4.48 -27.34
C GLU A 48 3.99 -5.23 -27.76
N PRO A 49 4.02 -5.97 -28.89
CA PRO A 49 2.87 -6.71 -29.40
C PRO A 49 2.53 -7.92 -28.51
N PRO A 50 1.27 -8.40 -28.55
CA PRO A 50 0.78 -9.43 -27.65
C PRO A 50 1.50 -10.76 -27.93
N LYS A 51 2.32 -11.21 -26.99
CA LYS A 51 2.95 -12.54 -27.07
C LYS A 51 1.97 -13.61 -26.60
N GLU A 52 1.67 -14.52 -27.52
CA GLU A 52 0.93 -15.76 -27.31
C GLU A 52 1.54 -16.60 -26.18
N ASN A 53 0.66 -17.18 -25.37
CA ASN A 53 0.73 -18.53 -24.81
C ASN A 53 2.12 -19.08 -24.45
N GLU A 54 2.75 -18.55 -23.40
CA GLU A 54 3.80 -19.29 -22.70
C GLU A 54 3.47 -19.26 -21.21
N GLY A 55 3.05 -20.42 -20.68
CA GLY A 55 2.88 -20.62 -19.25
C GLY A 55 4.19 -20.28 -18.56
N VAL A 56 4.17 -19.24 -17.73
CA VAL A 56 5.38 -18.72 -17.11
C VAL A 56 5.65 -19.52 -15.84
N THR A 57 6.56 -20.49 -15.94
CA THR A 57 7.07 -21.26 -14.80
C THR A 57 7.94 -20.34 -13.94
N PHE A 58 7.42 -19.90 -12.81
CA PHE A 58 8.23 -19.29 -11.76
C PHE A 58 8.33 -20.24 -10.57
N SER A 59 9.50 -20.86 -10.45
CA SER A 59 10.01 -21.60 -9.28
C SER A 59 9.36 -22.96 -9.00
N GLU A 60 10.21 -23.94 -8.65
CA GLU A 60 9.86 -25.32 -8.29
C GLU A 60 8.68 -25.37 -7.29
N ASP A 61 7.64 -26.12 -7.65
CA ASP A 61 6.56 -26.65 -6.80
C ASP A 61 5.28 -25.82 -6.54
N LYS A 62 4.99 -24.72 -7.25
CA LYS A 62 3.68 -24.05 -7.12
C LYS A 62 3.05 -23.66 -8.46
N ASP A 63 2.00 -24.38 -8.84
CA ASP A 63 1.11 -24.02 -9.96
C ASP A 63 0.22 -22.83 -9.55
N TYR A 64 0.54 -21.64 -10.04
CA TYR A 64 -0.26 -20.44 -9.82
C TYR A 64 -1.35 -20.30 -10.86
N LEU A 65 -2.56 -19.89 -10.44
CA LEU A 65 -3.62 -19.52 -11.37
C LEU A 65 -3.28 -18.17 -12.03
N ALA A 66 -3.30 -18.14 -13.36
CA ALA A 66 -2.91 -16.95 -14.15
C ALA A 66 -3.69 -15.68 -13.77
N GLU A 67 -4.97 -15.81 -13.37
CA GLU A 67 -5.82 -14.70 -12.94
C GLU A 67 -5.28 -13.96 -11.69
N TYR A 68 -4.51 -14.64 -10.84
CA TYR A 68 -3.97 -14.07 -9.60
C TYR A 68 -2.48 -13.75 -9.69
N LEU A 69 -1.86 -13.89 -10.86
CA LEU A 69 -0.42 -13.67 -11.07
C LEU A 69 0.02 -12.25 -10.69
N GLU A 70 -0.78 -11.25 -11.04
CA GLU A 70 -0.52 -9.85 -10.66
C GLU A 70 -0.53 -9.64 -9.14
N LEU A 71 -1.45 -10.31 -8.44
CA LEU A 71 -1.56 -10.25 -6.98
C LEU A 71 -0.39 -10.95 -6.30
N TYR A 72 0.08 -12.09 -6.83
CA TYR A 72 1.30 -12.77 -6.34
C TYR A 72 2.54 -11.88 -6.49
N ARG A 73 2.64 -11.11 -7.57
CA ARG A 73 3.75 -10.15 -7.75
C ARG A 73 3.68 -8.99 -6.76
N GLN A 74 2.49 -8.56 -6.38
CA GLN A 74 2.31 -7.48 -5.41
C GLN A 74 2.61 -7.93 -3.97
N ASN A 75 2.40 -9.21 -3.66
CA ASN A 75 2.69 -9.78 -2.35
C ASN A 75 3.25 -11.20 -2.48
N GLU A 76 4.57 -11.33 -2.34
CA GLU A 76 5.27 -12.63 -2.40
C GLU A 76 4.85 -13.60 -1.28
N ASP A 77 4.31 -13.09 -0.17
CA ASP A 77 3.77 -13.93 0.91
C ASP A 77 2.41 -14.54 0.55
N MET A 78 1.76 -14.12 -0.55
CA MET A 78 0.51 -14.73 -0.99
C MET A 78 0.78 -16.13 -1.55
N VAL A 79 0.05 -17.13 -1.04
CA VAL A 79 0.19 -18.54 -1.44
C VAL A 79 -1.05 -19.10 -2.12
N GLY A 80 -2.17 -18.37 -2.09
CA GLY A 80 -3.43 -18.83 -2.66
C GLY A 80 -4.57 -17.83 -2.52
N TRP A 81 -5.75 -18.24 -2.96
CA TRP A 81 -7.00 -17.51 -2.80
C TRP A 81 -8.09 -18.47 -2.29
N ILE A 82 -8.88 -18.04 -1.31
CA ILE A 82 -10.03 -18.80 -0.82
C ILE A 82 -11.32 -18.08 -1.18
N LYS A 83 -12.14 -18.75 -1.98
CA LYS A 83 -13.50 -18.33 -2.32
C LYS A 83 -14.47 -19.47 -2.04
N VAL A 84 -15.53 -19.18 -1.30
CA VAL A 84 -16.61 -20.14 -1.04
C VAL A 84 -17.90 -19.55 -1.59
N GLU A 85 -18.46 -20.22 -2.59
CA GLU A 85 -19.73 -19.82 -3.20
C GLU A 85 -20.85 -19.76 -2.15
N ASP A 86 -21.82 -18.86 -2.36
CA ASP A 86 -22.92 -18.58 -1.44
C ASP A 86 -22.51 -18.10 -0.03
N THR A 87 -21.28 -17.61 0.13
CA THR A 87 -20.80 -16.98 1.37
C THR A 87 -20.06 -15.67 1.08
N ASN A 88 -19.74 -14.92 2.13
CA ASN A 88 -18.89 -13.73 2.04
C ASN A 88 -17.38 -14.05 2.07
N ILE A 89 -16.99 -15.34 1.98
CA ILE A 89 -15.58 -15.74 2.01
C ILE A 89 -15.00 -15.57 0.61
N ASN A 90 -14.17 -14.56 0.44
CA ASN A 90 -13.46 -14.26 -0.80
C ASN A 90 -12.17 -13.46 -0.49
N TYR A 91 -11.12 -14.16 -0.06
CA TYR A 91 -9.93 -13.54 0.52
C TYR A 91 -8.62 -14.17 -0.01
N PRO A 92 -7.53 -13.39 -0.07
CA PRO A 92 -6.19 -13.93 -0.32
C PRO A 92 -5.70 -14.72 0.90
N VAL A 93 -4.97 -15.79 0.63
CA VAL A 93 -4.28 -16.59 1.65
C VAL A 93 -2.81 -16.18 1.64
N VAL A 94 -2.32 -15.64 2.75
CA VAL A 94 -0.93 -15.21 2.93
C VAL A 94 -0.22 -16.09 3.95
N GLN A 95 1.07 -16.34 3.75
CA GLN A 95 1.92 -17.13 4.65
C GLN A 95 3.26 -16.41 4.86
N SER A 96 3.39 -15.72 5.99
CA SER A 96 4.62 -15.06 6.38
C SER A 96 5.52 -16.03 7.16
N VAL A 97 6.77 -16.18 6.72
CA VAL A 97 7.74 -17.11 7.32
C VAL A 97 8.19 -16.66 8.71
N ASN A 98 8.30 -15.35 8.92
CA ASN A 98 8.93 -14.75 10.10
C ASN A 98 7.94 -14.21 11.13
N GLU A 99 6.67 -14.05 10.78
CA GLU A 99 5.63 -13.47 11.64
C GLU A 99 4.35 -14.32 11.55
N PRO A 100 4.18 -15.31 12.44
CA PRO A 100 3.05 -16.24 12.37
C PRO A 100 1.71 -15.63 12.81
N ASN A 101 1.71 -14.38 13.29
CA ASN A 101 0.52 -13.72 13.83
C ASN A 101 0.15 -12.53 12.95
N PHE A 102 -0.96 -12.67 12.23
CA PHE A 102 -1.61 -11.57 11.52
C PHE A 102 -2.67 -10.98 12.47
N THR A 103 -2.25 -10.13 13.41
CA THR A 103 -3.15 -9.43 14.34
C THR A 103 -3.31 -7.98 13.95
#